data_AF-A0A7C7A4Q4-F1
#
_entry.id   AF-A0A7C7A4Q4-F1
#
_cell.length_a   1.000
_cell.length_b   1.000
_cell.length_c   1.000
_cell.angle_alpha   90.00
_cell.angle_beta   90.00
_cell.angle_gamma   90.00
#
_symmetry.space_group_name_H-M   'P 1'
#
loop_
_entity.id
_entity.type
_entity.pdbx_description
1 polymer ?
#
loop_
_entity_poly.entity_id
_entity_poly.type
_entity_poly.pdbx_seq_one_letter_code
_entity_poly.pdbx_strand_id
1 'polypeptide(L)'
;MSIKDMLNRDMKTALKAGEKNKLSVIRMAKSAILYAEKEKLHELDDEEIIEVLFRETKIRKKDIEEYKRLGKTETVESLEQEVAILSSYLPQQLTDEEVEELVRQTIFEV
;
A
#
# COMPACT_ATOMS: atom_id res chain seq x y z
N MET A 1 13.98 11.29 4.61
CA MET A 1 13.58 10.15 5.46
C MET A 1 12.93 9.16 4.53
N SER A 2 13.40 7.91 4.49
CA SER A 2 12.88 6.91 3.55
C SER A 2 11.44 6.54 3.86
N ILE A 3 10.72 5.96 2.90
CA ILE A 3 9.36 5.45 3.12
C ILE A 3 9.37 4.32 4.14
N LYS A 4 10.39 3.45 4.11
CA LYS A 4 10.65 2.42 5.12
C LYS A 4 10.75 3.00 6.53
N ASP A 5 11.48 4.10 6.71
CA ASP A 5 11.62 4.77 8.00
C ASP A 5 10.30 5.36 8.47
N MET A 6 9.53 5.98 7.57
CA MET A 6 8.20 6.50 7.88
C MET A 6 7.26 5.40 8.34
N LEU A 7 7.17 4.28 7.61
CA LEU A 7 6.37 3.11 7.99
C LEU A 7 6.81 2.55 9.36
N ASN A 8 8.11 2.47 9.62
CA ASN A 8 8.64 2.01 10.90
C ASN A 8 8.25 2.92 12.07
N ARG A 9 8.36 4.24 11.87
CA ARG A 9 7.98 5.24 12.86
C ARG A 9 6.49 5.19 13.13
N ASP A 10 5.67 5.19 12.08
CA ASP A 10 4.22 5.24 12.19
C ASP A 10 3.64 3.95 12.78
N MET A 11 4.24 2.80 12.48
CA MET A 11 3.91 1.54 13.15
C MET A 11 4.07 1.64 14.67
N LYS A 12 5.19 2.23 15.14
CA LYS A 12 5.44 2.42 16.58
C LYS A 12 4.46 3.43 17.18
N THR A 13 4.15 4.49 16.46
CA THR A 13 3.16 5.51 16.89
C THR A 13 1.77 4.89 17.00
N ALA A 14 1.30 4.19 15.98
CA ALA A 14 -0.01 3.53 15.95
C ALA A 14 -0.13 2.47 17.07
N LEU A 15 0.95 1.71 17.32
CA LEU A 15 1.00 0.76 18.42
C LEU A 15 0.82 1.44 19.79
N LYS A 16 1.52 2.55 20.04
CA LYS A 16 1.41 3.30 21.29
C LYS A 16 0.05 3.97 21.46
N ALA A 17 -0.52 4.45 20.37
CA ALA A 17 -1.82 5.12 20.35
C ALA A 17 -3.01 4.14 20.38
N GLY A 18 -2.77 2.83 20.23
CA GLY A 18 -3.84 1.82 20.17
C GLY A 18 -4.65 1.85 18.87
N GLU A 19 -4.11 2.46 17.80
CA GLU A 19 -4.74 2.58 16.49
C GLU A 19 -4.67 1.24 15.72
N LYS A 20 -5.50 0.27 16.14
CA LYS A 20 -5.43 -1.12 15.65
C LYS A 20 -5.53 -1.23 14.13
N ASN A 21 -6.44 -0.47 13.50
CA ASN A 21 -6.61 -0.49 12.04
C ASN A 21 -5.33 0.00 11.35
N LYS A 22 -4.88 1.22 11.65
CA LYS A 22 -3.65 1.80 11.09
C LYS A 22 -2.43 0.90 11.31
N LEU A 23 -2.27 0.34 12.51
CA LEU A 23 -1.21 -0.61 12.82
C LEU A 23 -1.25 -1.85 11.93
N SER A 24 -2.44 -2.40 11.69
CA SER A 24 -2.64 -3.57 10.84
C SER A 24 -2.23 -3.28 9.40
N VAL A 25 -2.73 -2.17 8.84
CA VAL A 25 -2.41 -1.74 7.45
C VAL A 25 -0.92 -1.53 7.27
N ILE A 26 -0.26 -0.81 8.19
CA ILE A 26 1.19 -0.57 8.11
C ILE A 26 1.97 -1.89 8.18
N ARG A 27 1.54 -2.85 8.99
CA ARG A 27 2.20 -4.18 9.05
C ARG A 27 2.01 -4.98 7.78
N MET A 28 0.85 -4.90 7.15
CA MET A 28 0.61 -5.54 5.85
C MET A 28 1.48 -4.91 4.77
N ALA A 29 1.52 -3.57 4.69
CA ALA A 29 2.38 -2.84 3.76
C ALA A 29 3.86 -3.25 3.89
N LYS A 30 4.37 -3.31 5.12
CA LYS A 30 5.74 -3.76 5.39
C LYS A 30 5.98 -5.22 5.01
N SER A 31 5.00 -6.08 5.20
CA SER A 31 5.09 -7.49 4.78
C SER A 31 5.16 -7.61 3.25
N ALA A 32 4.38 -6.81 2.52
CA ALA A 32 4.43 -6.76 1.06
C ALA A 32 5.78 -6.27 0.54
N ILE A 33 6.36 -5.24 1.16
CA ILE A 33 7.72 -4.76 0.85
C ILE A 33 8.73 -5.89 1.08
N LEU A 34 8.70 -6.54 2.25
CA LEU A 34 9.62 -7.64 2.58
C LEU A 34 9.49 -8.83 1.61
N TYR A 35 8.26 -9.10 1.14
CA TYR A 35 8.05 -10.13 0.13
C TYR A 35 8.70 -9.75 -1.20
N ALA A 36 8.48 -8.53 -1.68
CA ALA A 36 9.09 -8.03 -2.91
C ALA A 36 10.63 -7.99 -2.84
N GLU A 37 11.21 -7.63 -1.70
CA GLU A 37 12.67 -7.72 -1.47
C GLU A 37 13.21 -9.14 -1.65
N LYS A 38 12.46 -10.13 -1.14
CA LYS A 38 12.84 -11.54 -1.29
C LYS A 38 12.70 -12.03 -2.72
N GLU A 39 11.72 -11.53 -3.47
CA GLU A 39 11.56 -11.85 -4.89
C GLU A 39 12.67 -11.24 -5.73
N LYS A 40 13.03 -9.97 -5.50
CA LYS A 40 14.09 -9.28 -6.24
C LYS A 40 15.50 -9.60 -5.74
N LEU A 41 15.63 -10.24 -4.59
CA LEU A 41 16.92 -10.59 -3.94
C LEU A 41 17.78 -9.37 -3.56
N HIS A 42 17.17 -8.22 -3.30
CA HIS A 42 17.84 -7.04 -2.75
C HIS A 42 16.87 -6.21 -1.88
N GLU A 43 17.42 -5.25 -1.13
CA GLU A 43 16.59 -4.26 -0.45
C GLU A 43 16.00 -3.28 -1.47
N LEU A 44 14.70 -3.01 -1.35
CA LEU A 44 14.03 -2.05 -2.22
C LEU A 44 14.42 -0.61 -1.84
N ASP A 45 14.60 0.22 -2.86
CA ASP A 45 14.67 1.67 -2.71
C ASP A 45 13.26 2.30 -2.56
N ASP A 46 13.20 3.62 -2.39
CA ASP A 46 11.93 4.31 -2.19
C ASP A 46 11.02 4.27 -3.44
N GLU A 47 11.58 4.22 -4.66
CA GLU A 47 10.81 4.15 -5.91
C GLU A 47 10.14 2.78 -6.04
N GLU A 48 10.88 1.72 -5.77
CA GLU A 48 10.36 0.35 -5.76
C GLU A 48 9.36 0.11 -4.63
N ILE A 49 9.55 0.75 -3.47
CA ILE A 49 8.56 0.72 -2.39
C ILE A 49 7.26 1.40 -2.83
N ILE A 50 7.34 2.52 -3.55
CA ILE A 50 6.16 3.20 -4.12
C ILE A 50 5.40 2.24 -5.04
N GLU A 51 6.09 1.51 -5.92
CA GLU A 51 5.46 0.51 -6.79
C GLU A 51 4.70 -0.57 -6.01
N VAL A 52 5.31 -1.09 -4.94
CA VAL A 52 4.69 -2.10 -4.07
C VAL A 52 3.43 -1.52 -3.41
N LEU A 53 3.55 -0.35 -2.76
CA LEU A 53 2.43 0.29 -2.06
C LEU A 53 1.30 0.69 -3.00
N PHE A 54 1.63 1.10 -4.22
CA PHE A 54 0.63 1.41 -5.23
C PHE A 54 -0.15 0.16 -5.65
N ARG A 55 0.55 -0.94 -5.97
CA ARG A 55 -0.08 -2.22 -6.32
C ARG A 55 -1.03 -2.69 -5.21
N GLU A 56 -0.58 -2.62 -3.95
CA GLU A 56 -1.40 -2.94 -2.78
C GLU A 56 -2.64 -2.04 -2.65
N THR A 57 -2.52 -0.75 -3.01
CA THR A 57 -3.64 0.21 -3.03
C THR A 57 -4.63 -0.13 -4.15
N LYS A 58 -4.13 -0.46 -5.35
CA LYS A 58 -4.95 -0.83 -6.52
C LYS A 58 -5.75 -2.11 -6.28
N ILE A 59 -5.16 -3.11 -5.62
CA ILE A 59 -5.86 -4.34 -5.22
C ILE A 59 -7.05 -3.99 -4.31
N ARG A 60 -6.84 -3.18 -3.27
CA ARG A 60 -7.91 -2.75 -2.37
C ARG A 60 -9.00 -1.93 -3.06
N LYS A 61 -8.64 -1.03 -3.98
CA LYS A 61 -9.62 -0.30 -4.81
C LYS A 61 -10.48 -1.25 -5.63
N LYS A 62 -9.89 -2.31 -6.21
CA LYS A 62 -10.63 -3.34 -6.95
C LYS A 62 -11.58 -4.12 -6.03
N ASP A 63 -11.11 -4.50 -4.85
CA ASP A 63 -11.92 -5.21 -3.84
C ASP A 63 -13.08 -4.33 -3.36
N ILE A 64 -12.87 -3.03 -3.16
CA ILE A 64 -13.93 -2.07 -2.84
C ILE A 64 -15.06 -2.15 -3.86
N GLU A 65 -14.74 -2.08 -5.16
CA GLU A 65 -15.74 -2.15 -6.23
C GLU A 65 -16.46 -3.50 -6.25
N GLU A 66 -15.77 -4.60 -5.95
CA GLU A 66 -16.38 -5.92 -5.83
C GLU A 66 -17.34 -6.02 -4.64
N TYR A 67 -16.90 -5.58 -3.46
CA TYR A 67 -17.71 -5.62 -2.25
C TYR A 67 -18.88 -4.63 -2.28
N LYS A 68 -18.74 -3.49 -2.96
CA LYS A 68 -19.84 -2.55 -3.27
C LYS A 68 -20.94 -3.25 -4.06
N ARG A 69 -20.59 -4.01 -5.11
CA ARG A 69 -21.58 -4.78 -5.91
C ARG A 69 -22.30 -5.86 -5.10
N LEU A 70 -21.64 -6.41 -4.08
CA LEU A 70 -22.20 -7.41 -3.17
C LEU A 70 -23.00 -6.82 -2.00
N GLY A 71 -23.10 -5.48 -1.89
CA GLY A 71 -23.80 -4.81 -0.80
C GLY A 71 -23.13 -4.95 0.58
N LYS A 72 -21.83 -5.28 0.63
CA LYS A 72 -21.07 -5.46 1.88
C LYS A 72 -20.47 -4.14 2.37
N THR A 73 -21.32 -3.20 2.77
CA THR A 73 -20.93 -1.82 3.11
C THR A 73 -19.88 -1.73 4.21
N GLU A 74 -19.94 -2.56 5.25
CA GLU A 74 -18.93 -2.56 6.33
C GLU A 74 -17.53 -2.93 5.82
N THR A 75 -17.45 -3.91 4.90
CA THR A 75 -16.18 -4.29 4.27
C THR A 75 -15.64 -3.18 3.37
N VAL A 76 -16.54 -2.50 2.65
CA VAL A 76 -16.18 -1.34 1.80
C VAL A 76 -15.59 -0.22 2.65
N GLU A 77 -16.25 0.17 3.74
CA GLU A 77 -15.75 1.23 4.63
C GLU A 77 -14.39 0.88 5.22
N SER A 78 -14.19 -0.39 5.63
CA SER A 78 -12.89 -0.86 6.10
C SER A 78 -11.81 -0.70 5.03
N LEU A 79 -12.07 -1.18 3.80
CA LEU A 79 -11.11 -1.10 2.70
C LEU A 79 -10.81 0.35 2.28
N GLU A 80 -11.80 1.24 2.30
CA GLU A 80 -11.61 2.66 2.01
C GLU A 80 -10.69 3.32 3.04
N GLN A 81 -10.78 2.95 4.31
CA GLN A 81 -9.83 3.38 5.34
C GLN A 81 -8.41 2.84 5.07
N GLU A 82 -8.28 1.58 4.67
CA GLU A 82 -6.97 1.01 4.32
C GLU A 82 -6.32 1.74 3.14
N VAL A 83 -7.10 2.02 2.09
CA VAL A 83 -6.66 2.80 0.91
C VAL A 83 -6.19 4.18 1.33
N ALA A 84 -6.93 4.87 2.20
CA ALA A 84 -6.53 6.19 2.69
C ALA A 84 -5.20 6.15 3.45
N ILE A 85 -4.98 5.13 4.29
CA ILE A 85 -3.73 4.95 5.03
C ILE A 85 -2.58 4.67 4.07
N LEU A 86 -2.71 3.74 3.12
CA LEU A 86 -1.66 3.43 2.15
C LEU A 86 -1.33 4.62 1.27
N SER A 87 -2.36 5.34 0.80
CA SER A 87 -2.20 6.52 -0.05
C SER A 87 -1.43 7.65 0.63
N SER A 88 -1.43 7.72 1.97
CA SER A 88 -0.63 8.71 2.71
C SER A 88 0.88 8.52 2.59
N TYR A 89 1.33 7.33 2.16
CA TYR A 89 2.73 7.01 1.89
C TYR A 89 3.11 7.14 0.41
N LEU A 90 2.15 7.44 -0.46
CA LEU A 90 2.37 7.63 -1.89
C LEU A 90 2.52 9.14 -2.20
N PRO A 91 3.34 9.52 -3.18
CA PRO A 91 3.42 10.91 -3.60
C PRO A 91 2.07 11.42 -4.16
N GLN A 92 1.75 12.67 -3.82
CA GLN A 92 0.46 13.32 -4.08
C GLN A 92 0.04 13.38 -5.56
N GLN A 93 0.99 13.18 -6.50
CA GLN A 93 0.79 13.26 -7.95
C GLN A 93 0.38 11.94 -8.60
N LEU A 94 0.48 10.82 -7.89
CA LEU A 94 0.07 9.50 -8.37
C LEU A 94 -1.47 9.37 -8.40
N THR A 95 -2.08 10.19 -9.25
CA THR A 95 -3.35 9.89 -9.90
C THR A 95 -3.22 8.56 -10.64
N ASP A 96 -4.32 7.85 -10.82
CA ASP A 96 -4.34 6.50 -11.41
C ASP A 96 -3.65 6.42 -12.80
N GLU A 97 -3.40 7.58 -13.44
CA GLU A 97 -2.77 7.75 -14.76
C GLU A 97 -1.24 7.65 -14.74
N GLU A 98 -0.54 8.39 -13.86
CA GLU A 98 0.95 8.38 -13.81
C GLU A 98 1.52 7.01 -13.38
N VAL A 99 0.71 6.22 -12.68
CA VAL A 99 1.13 4.94 -12.14
C VAL A 99 0.84 3.77 -13.07
N GLU A 100 -0.09 3.94 -14.03
CA GLU A 100 -0.25 2.95 -15.09
C GLU A 100 1.01 2.89 -15.97
N GLU A 101 1.72 4.00 -16.12
CA GLU A 101 3.01 4.10 -16.80
C GLU A 101 4.11 3.32 -16.04
N LEU A 102 4.21 3.51 -14.71
CA LEU A 102 5.20 2.83 -13.87
C LEU A 102 4.96 1.32 -13.82
N VAL A 103 3.70 0.89 -13.63
CA VAL A 103 3.32 -0.54 -13.61
C VAL A 103 3.51 -1.20 -14.98
N ARG A 104 3.33 -0.47 -16.09
CA ARG A 104 3.65 -0.99 -17.43
C ARG A 104 5.15 -1.22 -17.62
N GLN A 105 6.00 -0.44 -16.96
CA GLN A 105 7.45 -0.65 -17.00
C GLN A 105 7.85 -1.90 -16.18
N THR A 106 7.26 -2.11 -14.99
CA THR A 106 7.60 -3.26 -14.13
C THR A 106 7.05 -4.61 -14.64
N ILE A 107 5.95 -4.63 -15.40
CA ILE A 107 5.36 -5.87 -15.94
C ILE A 107 6.13 -6.41 -17.16
N PHE A 108 7.06 -5.64 -17.74
CA PHE A 108 7.82 -6.04 -18.93
C PHE A 108 9.23 -6.60 -18.67
N GLU A 109 9.61 -6.88 -17.42
CA GLU A 109 10.74 -7.77 -17.15
C GLU A 109 10.24 -9.23 -17.03
N VAL A 110 10.23 -9.91 -18.18
CA VAL A 110 10.25 -11.38 -18.30
C VAL A 110 11.43 -11.74 -19.19
#